data_AF-A0A382W4Z8-F1
#
_entry.id   AF-A0A382W4Z8-F1
#
_cell.length_a   1.000
_cell.length_b   1.000
_cell.length_c   1.000
_cell.angle_alpha   90.00
_cell.angle_beta   90.00
_cell.angle_gamma   90.00
#
_symmetry.space_group_name_H-M   'P 1'
#
loop_
_entity.id
_entity.type
_entity.pdbx_description
1 polymer ?
#
loop_
_entity_poly.entity_id
_entity_poly.type
_entity_poly.pdbx_seq_one_letter_code
_entity_poly.pdbx_strand_id
1 'polypeptide(L)'
;SKYISIIGEDPSNTIIDGSLGGINEPTVYLDGDFEGQIVLFDKITVTGGDGGFRVEGSTNGTFKVTNCIIDDNDEHGWGNGATAIGVFSDNSVHLVNTIISGHETGSSPLIHMGSNGGGELLIDRCIVTDNLNSHILSIAGNTGNAAITMTNSVIWENDSELINVDGSFNHVEIEYNNIDTSLASYLVDTDTLVWGPGNLNVDPMFVDTAKGNYHLLASSQLINAGHPDSTDSDDSRADIGTYPYLNSYSGPTWYVETEGNDSTGTGASDSPFGSIQSAV
;
A
#
# COMPACT_ATOMS: atom_id res chain seq x y z
N SER A 1 9.00 -27.19 -9.05
CA SER A 1 9.65 -25.95 -8.57
C SER A 1 9.46 -25.87 -7.07
N LYS A 2 10.42 -25.33 -6.30
CA LYS A 2 10.28 -25.23 -4.84
C LYS A 2 9.71 -23.86 -4.49
N TYR A 3 8.69 -23.87 -3.63
CA TYR A 3 8.13 -22.68 -2.98
C TYR A 3 9.21 -21.96 -2.20
N ILE A 4 9.27 -20.65 -2.34
CA ILE A 4 10.11 -19.82 -1.50
C ILE A 4 9.23 -18.83 -0.74
N SER A 5 9.40 -18.83 0.57
CA SER A 5 8.90 -17.80 1.46
C SER A 5 10.11 -17.22 2.15
N ILE A 6 10.33 -15.93 1.97
CA ILE A 6 11.36 -15.15 2.65
C ILE A 6 10.63 -14.34 3.70
N ILE A 7 10.84 -14.73 4.96
CA ILE A 7 10.15 -14.15 6.11
C ILE A 7 11.22 -13.61 7.04
N GLY A 8 11.30 -12.29 7.13
CA GLY A 8 12.16 -11.60 8.07
C GLY A 8 11.60 -11.62 9.48
N GLU A 9 12.46 -11.30 10.45
CA GLU A 9 12.01 -11.03 11.82
C GLU A 9 11.23 -9.70 11.88
N ASP A 10 11.79 -8.69 11.20
CA ASP A 10 11.27 -7.33 11.11
C ASP A 10 12.00 -6.59 9.94
N PRO A 11 11.31 -5.69 9.20
CA PRO A 11 11.91 -4.95 8.09
C PRO A 11 13.07 -4.02 8.50
N SER A 12 13.17 -3.57 9.76
CA SER A 12 14.31 -2.75 10.20
C SER A 12 15.63 -3.52 10.30
N ASN A 13 15.57 -4.86 10.35
CA ASN A 13 16.76 -5.71 10.55
C ASN A 13 16.94 -6.80 9.48
N THR A 14 15.93 -7.03 8.63
CA THR A 14 16.03 -7.99 7.52
C THR A 14 16.03 -7.24 6.20
N ILE A 15 17.22 -7.05 5.63
CA ILE A 15 17.43 -6.18 4.46
C ILE A 15 17.98 -7.02 3.29
N ILE A 16 17.36 -6.88 2.12
CA ILE A 16 17.93 -7.28 0.84
C ILE A 16 18.43 -5.99 0.17
N ASP A 17 19.76 -5.86 0.08
CA ASP A 17 20.46 -4.69 -0.41
C ASP A 17 21.05 -4.95 -1.80
N GLY A 18 20.57 -4.19 -2.77
CA GLY A 18 20.93 -4.23 -4.18
C GLY A 18 22.05 -3.29 -4.58
N SER A 19 22.66 -2.54 -3.65
CA SER A 19 23.62 -1.46 -3.95
C SER A 19 24.95 -1.90 -4.59
N LEU A 20 25.19 -3.21 -4.66
CA LEU A 20 26.33 -3.80 -5.36
C LEU A 20 25.93 -4.47 -6.68
N GLY A 21 24.68 -4.29 -7.09
CA GLY A 21 24.12 -4.79 -8.34
C GLY A 21 24.69 -4.09 -9.58
N GLY A 22 24.45 -4.70 -10.74
CA GLY A 22 24.77 -4.11 -12.02
C GLY A 22 23.73 -3.09 -12.48
N ILE A 23 24.09 -2.32 -13.51
CA ILE A 23 23.18 -1.36 -14.13
C ILE A 23 21.98 -2.09 -14.76
N ASN A 24 20.76 -1.65 -14.46
CA ASN A 24 19.47 -2.25 -14.81
C ASN A 24 19.16 -3.57 -14.11
N GLU A 25 19.77 -3.83 -12.96
CA GLU A 25 19.47 -5.02 -12.15
C GLU A 25 18.54 -4.63 -10.97
N PRO A 26 17.30 -5.14 -10.93
CA PRO A 26 16.46 -4.94 -9.77
C PRO A 26 17.06 -5.71 -8.57
N THR A 27 16.85 -5.19 -7.37
CA THR A 27 17.25 -5.83 -6.11
C THR A 27 16.70 -7.25 -6.00
N VAL A 28 15.47 -7.46 -6.47
CA VAL A 28 14.82 -8.77 -6.51
C VAL A 28 14.25 -9.05 -7.91
N TYR A 29 14.87 -9.98 -8.63
CA TYR A 29 14.32 -10.55 -9.87
C TYR A 29 13.62 -11.87 -9.60
N LEU A 30 12.39 -12.01 -10.10
CA LEU A 30 11.54 -13.18 -9.91
C LEU A 30 11.08 -13.70 -11.26
N ASP A 31 11.44 -14.95 -11.52
CA ASP A 31 10.94 -15.68 -12.70
C ASP A 31 9.48 -16.08 -12.47
N GLY A 32 8.58 -15.66 -13.37
CA GLY A 32 7.16 -15.95 -13.35
C GLY A 32 6.79 -17.39 -13.70
N ASP A 33 7.75 -18.26 -14.01
CA ASP A 33 7.53 -19.64 -14.47
C ASP A 33 7.02 -20.62 -13.36
N PHE A 34 6.02 -20.21 -12.58
CA PHE A 34 5.44 -20.95 -11.45
C PHE A 34 3.89 -20.90 -11.39
N GLU A 35 3.20 -21.18 -12.50
CA GLU A 35 1.72 -21.13 -12.60
C GLU A 35 1.01 -21.77 -11.38
N GLY A 36 0.05 -21.03 -10.81
CA GLY A 36 -0.79 -21.48 -9.70
C GLY A 36 -0.09 -21.54 -8.34
N GLN A 37 1.11 -20.98 -8.20
CA GLN A 37 1.88 -20.96 -6.95
C GLN A 37 2.03 -19.53 -6.42
N ILE A 38 2.20 -19.44 -5.10
CA ILE A 38 2.41 -18.17 -4.38
C ILE A 38 3.84 -18.14 -3.84
N VAL A 39 4.59 -17.12 -4.22
CA VAL A 39 5.86 -16.73 -3.60
C VAL A 39 5.59 -15.63 -2.57
N LEU A 40 6.21 -15.71 -1.39
CA LEU A 40 5.97 -14.78 -0.29
C LEU A 40 7.26 -14.06 0.13
N PHE A 41 7.17 -12.74 0.22
CA PHE A 41 8.10 -11.88 0.92
C PHE A 41 7.36 -11.23 2.08
N ASP A 42 7.83 -11.45 3.31
CA ASP A 42 7.21 -10.91 4.51
C ASP A 42 8.27 -10.28 5.42
N LYS A 43 8.01 -9.08 5.96
CA LYS A 43 8.85 -8.40 6.96
C LYS A 43 10.29 -8.19 6.55
N ILE A 44 10.50 -7.72 5.32
CA ILE A 44 11.82 -7.38 4.79
C ILE A 44 11.85 -5.96 4.25
N THR A 45 13.04 -5.39 4.22
CA THR A 45 13.35 -4.19 3.43
C THR A 45 14.06 -4.58 2.15
N VAL A 46 13.66 -3.99 1.02
CA VAL A 46 14.30 -4.11 -0.29
C VAL A 46 14.78 -2.73 -0.73
N THR A 47 16.09 -2.58 -0.94
CA THR A 47 16.71 -1.26 -1.15
C THR A 47 17.98 -1.33 -2.00
N GLY A 48 18.41 -0.18 -2.52
CA GLY A 48 19.74 0.04 -3.09
C GLY A 48 19.95 -0.43 -4.53
N GLY A 49 19.04 -1.20 -5.13
CA GLY A 49 19.20 -1.63 -6.52
C GLY A 49 18.70 -0.61 -7.54
N ASP A 50 18.71 -0.98 -8.83
CA ASP A 50 18.14 -0.18 -9.92
C ASP A 50 16.64 -0.41 -10.12
N GLY A 51 15.98 -0.98 -9.13
CA GLY A 51 14.57 -1.31 -9.06
C GLY A 51 14.31 -2.25 -7.88
N GLY A 52 13.12 -2.23 -7.31
CA GLY A 52 12.82 -3.05 -6.13
C GLY A 52 12.57 -4.51 -6.53
N PHE A 53 11.31 -4.81 -6.85
CA PHE A 53 10.91 -6.13 -7.34
C PHE A 53 10.61 -6.08 -8.84
N ARG A 54 11.14 -7.04 -9.59
CA ARG A 54 10.74 -7.30 -10.96
C ARG A 54 10.26 -8.74 -11.10
N VAL A 55 9.05 -8.90 -11.63
CA VAL A 55 8.44 -10.18 -11.91
C VAL A 55 8.24 -10.34 -13.41
N GLU A 56 8.91 -11.32 -14.01
CA GLU A 56 8.88 -11.58 -15.45
C GLU A 56 9.03 -13.07 -15.73
N GLY A 57 8.34 -13.62 -16.73
CA GLY A 57 8.33 -15.06 -17.02
C GLY A 57 6.96 -15.51 -17.50
N SER A 58 6.91 -16.58 -18.29
CA SER A 58 5.80 -16.89 -19.21
C SER A 58 4.61 -17.64 -18.61
N THR A 59 4.50 -17.78 -17.28
CA THR A 59 3.42 -18.59 -16.68
C THR A 59 2.77 -17.96 -15.42
N ASN A 60 1.93 -16.93 -15.55
CA ASN A 60 0.94 -16.45 -14.56
C ASN A 60 1.25 -16.72 -13.06
N GLY A 61 2.42 -16.34 -12.57
CA GLY A 61 2.83 -16.53 -11.17
C GLY A 61 2.17 -15.51 -10.25
N THR A 62 2.04 -15.83 -8.95
CA THR A 62 1.54 -14.87 -7.94
C THR A 62 2.60 -14.60 -6.88
N PHE A 63 2.86 -13.34 -6.61
CA PHE A 63 3.89 -12.88 -5.67
C PHE A 63 3.25 -11.99 -4.61
N LYS A 64 3.40 -12.35 -3.35
CA LYS A 64 2.90 -11.56 -2.22
C LYS A 64 4.05 -10.86 -1.54
N VAL A 65 3.94 -9.54 -1.40
CA VAL A 65 4.89 -8.68 -0.70
C VAL A 65 4.16 -8.04 0.46
N THR A 66 4.36 -8.58 1.65
CA THR A 66 3.57 -8.25 2.84
C THR A 66 4.41 -7.67 3.96
N ASN A 67 3.92 -6.65 4.67
CA ASN A 67 4.65 -6.06 5.81
C ASN A 67 6.09 -5.65 5.45
N CYS A 68 6.33 -5.24 4.21
CA CYS A 68 7.66 -4.92 3.70
C CYS A 68 7.88 -3.42 3.61
N ILE A 69 9.14 -3.03 3.45
CA ILE A 69 9.55 -1.70 3.03
C ILE A 69 10.28 -1.85 1.70
N ILE A 70 9.89 -1.06 0.71
CA ILE A 70 10.59 -0.93 -0.56
C ILE A 70 11.03 0.52 -0.62
N ASP A 71 12.34 0.75 -0.65
CA ASP A 71 12.89 2.09 -0.45
C ASP A 71 14.19 2.27 -1.25
N ASP A 72 14.37 3.43 -1.86
CA ASP A 72 15.65 3.83 -2.49
C ASP A 72 16.18 2.77 -3.48
N ASN A 73 15.33 2.33 -4.43
CA ASN A 73 15.73 1.38 -5.49
C ASN A 73 15.82 2.06 -6.86
N ASP A 74 16.67 3.08 -6.95
CA ASP A 74 16.89 3.91 -8.13
C ASP A 74 18.37 4.29 -8.35
N GLU A 75 19.31 3.55 -7.77
CA GLU A 75 20.73 3.94 -7.63
C GLU A 75 21.43 4.36 -8.93
N HIS A 76 21.22 3.66 -10.06
CA HIS A 76 21.93 3.99 -11.32
C HIS A 76 21.04 4.56 -12.43
N GLY A 77 19.71 4.44 -12.31
CA GLY A 77 18.72 4.91 -13.28
C GLY A 77 18.94 4.49 -14.76
N TRP A 78 18.06 4.98 -15.64
CA TRP A 78 18.06 5.00 -17.13
C TRP A 78 17.13 4.01 -17.87
N GLY A 79 16.39 4.53 -18.87
CA GLY A 79 15.56 3.75 -19.81
C GLY A 79 14.10 3.57 -19.38
N ASN A 80 13.42 2.49 -19.78
CA ASN A 80 12.02 2.19 -19.39
C ASN A 80 11.80 2.08 -17.86
N GLY A 81 12.83 2.33 -17.05
CA GLY A 81 12.72 2.82 -15.69
C GLY A 81 13.16 1.83 -14.63
N ALA A 82 13.96 2.32 -13.68
CA ALA A 82 13.88 1.83 -12.32
C ALA A 82 12.42 1.92 -11.87
N THR A 83 11.90 0.86 -11.25
CA THR A 83 10.55 0.81 -10.69
C THR A 83 10.67 0.17 -9.32
N ALA A 84 9.90 0.64 -8.35
CA ALA A 84 9.76 -0.08 -7.08
C ALA A 84 9.21 -1.48 -7.34
N ILE A 85 8.24 -1.59 -8.26
CA ILE A 85 7.60 -2.84 -8.66
C ILE A 85 7.39 -2.87 -10.18
N GLY A 86 7.92 -3.89 -10.84
CA GLY A 86 7.66 -4.21 -12.25
C GLY A 86 6.96 -5.55 -12.40
N VAL A 87 5.82 -5.58 -13.08
CA VAL A 87 4.99 -6.77 -13.31
C VAL A 87 4.81 -7.01 -14.80
N PHE A 88 5.22 -8.18 -15.28
CA PHE A 88 5.20 -8.51 -16.71
C PHE A 88 4.64 -9.92 -16.95
N SER A 89 4.28 -10.22 -18.20
CA SER A 89 4.00 -11.60 -18.65
C SER A 89 2.91 -12.33 -17.86
N ASP A 90 1.76 -11.70 -17.70
CA ASP A 90 0.55 -12.22 -17.03
C ASP A 90 0.74 -12.56 -15.53
N ASN A 91 1.87 -12.18 -14.92
CA ASN A 91 2.11 -12.37 -13.50
C ASN A 91 1.30 -11.41 -12.63
N SER A 92 1.04 -11.83 -11.39
CA SER A 92 0.33 -11.03 -10.39
C SER A 92 1.19 -10.71 -9.18
N VAL A 93 1.04 -9.48 -8.66
CA VAL A 93 1.69 -9.02 -7.44
C VAL A 93 0.64 -8.50 -6.47
N HIS A 94 0.70 -8.95 -5.22
CA HIS A 94 -0.15 -8.46 -4.13
C HIS A 94 0.71 -7.74 -3.09
N LEU A 95 0.56 -6.43 -3.03
CA LEU A 95 1.18 -5.56 -2.03
C LEU A 95 0.19 -5.39 -0.88
N VAL A 96 0.57 -5.84 0.32
CA VAL A 96 -0.31 -5.76 1.50
C VAL A 96 0.46 -5.26 2.71
N ASN A 97 -0.01 -4.23 3.39
CA ASN A 97 0.70 -3.66 4.54
C ASN A 97 2.16 -3.26 4.22
N THR A 98 2.40 -2.75 3.02
CA THR A 98 3.76 -2.46 2.53
C THR A 98 3.95 -0.97 2.33
N ILE A 99 5.15 -0.48 2.64
CA ILE A 99 5.54 0.92 2.43
C ILE A 99 6.44 0.99 1.20
N ILE A 100 6.17 1.97 0.33
CA ILE A 100 7.00 2.30 -0.83
C ILE A 100 7.39 3.77 -0.74
N SER A 101 8.68 4.04 -0.56
CA SER A 101 9.16 5.41 -0.35
C SER A 101 10.50 5.70 -1.01
N GLY A 102 10.81 6.99 -1.16
CA GLY A 102 12.16 7.44 -1.49
C GLY A 102 12.64 7.10 -2.90
N HIS A 103 11.76 6.74 -3.84
CA HIS A 103 12.18 6.41 -5.21
C HIS A 103 12.16 7.63 -6.14
N GLU A 104 13.29 7.98 -6.75
CA GLU A 104 13.42 9.01 -7.78
C GLU A 104 13.65 8.39 -9.18
N THR A 105 12.59 7.82 -9.76
CA THR A 105 12.68 7.13 -11.08
C THR A 105 12.54 8.08 -12.27
N GLY A 106 12.39 9.39 -12.02
CA GLY A 106 12.36 10.44 -13.04
C GLY A 106 11.15 10.31 -13.96
N SER A 107 11.37 10.03 -15.25
CA SER A 107 10.28 9.93 -16.24
C SER A 107 9.53 8.59 -16.21
N SER A 108 9.98 7.65 -15.39
CA SER A 108 9.40 6.31 -15.32
C SER A 108 8.34 6.23 -14.22
N PRO A 109 7.38 5.30 -14.31
CA PRO A 109 6.42 5.09 -13.23
C PRO A 109 7.09 4.45 -11.99
N LEU A 110 6.47 4.57 -10.82
CA LEU A 110 6.90 3.91 -9.60
C LEU A 110 6.58 2.40 -9.64
N ILE A 111 5.33 2.08 -9.99
CA ILE A 111 4.84 0.72 -10.17
C ILE A 111 4.36 0.56 -11.61
N HIS A 112 4.93 -0.41 -12.31
CA HIS A 112 4.68 -0.64 -13.72
C HIS A 112 4.12 -2.04 -13.99
N MET A 113 3.00 -2.11 -14.70
CA MET A 113 2.51 -3.30 -15.36
C MET A 113 2.76 -3.18 -16.87
N GLY A 114 3.67 -4.01 -17.39
CA GLY A 114 4.18 -3.90 -18.76
C GLY A 114 3.83 -5.05 -19.69
N SER A 115 4.12 -4.84 -20.98
CA SER A 115 3.66 -5.62 -22.15
C SER A 115 3.64 -7.15 -22.02
N ASN A 116 2.66 -7.75 -22.71
CA ASN A 116 2.33 -9.19 -22.76
C ASN A 116 1.74 -9.77 -21.46
N GLY A 117 1.10 -8.94 -20.62
CA GLY A 117 0.43 -9.42 -19.42
C GLY A 117 -0.95 -8.81 -19.16
N GLY A 118 -1.93 -9.66 -18.88
CA GLY A 118 -3.22 -9.38 -18.25
C GLY A 118 -3.28 -9.88 -16.80
N GLY A 119 -2.15 -9.81 -16.09
CA GLY A 119 -2.05 -10.18 -14.68
C GLY A 119 -2.73 -9.16 -13.75
N GLU A 120 -2.60 -9.38 -12.44
CA GLU A 120 -3.25 -8.56 -11.40
C GLU A 120 -2.24 -7.89 -10.48
N LEU A 121 -2.43 -6.60 -10.22
CA LEU A 121 -1.77 -5.88 -9.15
C LEU A 121 -2.80 -5.50 -8.08
N LEU A 122 -2.67 -6.07 -6.90
CA LEU A 122 -3.45 -5.71 -5.72
C LEU A 122 -2.60 -4.83 -4.81
N ILE A 123 -3.14 -3.69 -4.39
CA ILE A 123 -2.54 -2.79 -3.41
C ILE A 123 -3.55 -2.59 -2.28
N ASP A 124 -3.26 -3.15 -1.11
CA ASP A 124 -4.14 -3.06 0.06
C ASP A 124 -3.37 -2.63 1.31
N ARG A 125 -3.90 -1.67 2.06
CA ARG A 125 -3.27 -1.17 3.30
C ARG A 125 -1.81 -0.74 3.11
N CYS A 126 -1.48 -0.17 1.96
CA CYS A 126 -0.13 0.29 1.67
C CYS A 126 0.03 1.79 1.93
N ILE A 127 1.28 2.23 2.09
CA ILE A 127 1.65 3.65 2.13
C ILE A 127 2.67 3.90 1.03
N VAL A 128 2.33 4.79 0.10
CA VAL A 128 3.19 5.23 -0.99
C VAL A 128 3.45 6.71 -0.81
N THR A 129 4.69 7.08 -0.53
CA THR A 129 5.04 8.44 -0.10
C THR A 129 6.45 8.84 -0.45
N ASP A 130 6.71 10.14 -0.63
CA ASP A 130 8.05 10.68 -0.86
C ASP A 130 8.74 10.05 -2.08
N ASN A 131 7.98 9.84 -3.16
CA ASN A 131 8.50 9.37 -4.43
C ASN A 131 8.40 10.47 -5.51
N LEU A 132 9.35 10.48 -6.44
CA LEU A 132 9.46 11.41 -7.56
C LEU A 132 9.58 10.63 -8.88
N ASN A 133 8.45 10.47 -9.56
CA ASN A 133 8.27 9.61 -10.73
C ASN A 133 7.32 10.30 -11.73
N SER A 134 7.11 9.71 -12.91
CA SER A 134 6.07 10.24 -13.81
C SER A 134 4.67 9.92 -13.28
N HIS A 135 4.47 8.68 -12.83
CA HIS A 135 3.21 8.21 -12.28
C HIS A 135 3.45 7.26 -11.12
N ILE A 136 2.53 7.19 -10.15
CA ILE A 136 2.56 6.14 -9.13
C ILE A 136 2.27 4.78 -9.76
N LEU A 137 1.22 4.70 -10.56
CA LEU A 137 0.79 3.48 -11.23
C LEU A 137 0.87 3.66 -12.74
N SER A 138 1.34 2.66 -13.46
CA SER A 138 1.23 2.65 -14.91
C SER A 138 0.96 1.27 -15.46
N ILE A 139 0.00 1.20 -16.37
CA ILE A 139 -0.20 0.08 -17.28
C ILE A 139 0.22 0.56 -18.67
N ALA A 140 1.17 -0.12 -19.32
CA ALA A 140 1.54 0.23 -20.69
C ALA A 140 1.95 -0.99 -21.53
N GLY A 141 1.66 -0.92 -22.83
CA GLY A 141 2.07 -1.95 -23.79
C GLY A 141 1.28 -3.27 -23.69
N ASN A 142 0.16 -3.29 -22.97
CA ASN A 142 -0.62 -4.50 -22.74
C ASN A 142 -1.70 -4.74 -23.79
N THR A 143 -1.75 -5.99 -24.28
CA THR A 143 -2.85 -6.57 -25.07
C THR A 143 -3.65 -7.61 -24.27
N GLY A 144 -3.37 -7.76 -22.98
CA GLY A 144 -4.02 -8.71 -22.08
C GLY A 144 -4.64 -7.96 -20.92
N ASN A 145 -5.88 -8.31 -20.56
CA ASN A 145 -6.77 -7.64 -19.62
C ASN A 145 -6.16 -7.42 -18.21
N ALA A 146 -5.21 -6.51 -18.06
CA ALA A 146 -4.53 -6.28 -16.78
C ALA A 146 -5.50 -5.65 -15.78
N ALA A 147 -5.40 -6.05 -14.52
CA ALA A 147 -6.23 -5.54 -13.45
C ALA A 147 -5.37 -4.87 -12.37
N ILE A 148 -5.73 -3.64 -11.99
CA ILE A 148 -5.22 -2.99 -10.78
C ILE A 148 -6.39 -2.76 -9.83
N THR A 149 -6.25 -3.21 -8.59
CA THR A 149 -7.17 -2.86 -7.51
C THR A 149 -6.39 -2.21 -6.38
N MET A 150 -6.80 -1.00 -5.99
CA MET A 150 -6.20 -0.28 -4.87
C MET A 150 -7.24 0.08 -3.83
N THR A 151 -7.03 -0.42 -2.61
CA THR A 151 -7.93 -0.22 -1.47
C THR A 151 -7.17 0.09 -0.20
N ASN A 152 -7.81 0.78 0.75
CA ASN A 152 -7.30 1.00 2.11
C ASN A 152 -5.91 1.63 2.17
N SER A 153 -5.44 2.28 1.11
CA SER A 153 -4.05 2.69 0.97
C SER A 153 -3.91 4.21 1.01
N VAL A 154 -2.72 4.68 1.41
CA VAL A 154 -2.37 6.10 1.44
C VAL A 154 -1.39 6.39 0.32
N ILE A 155 -1.75 7.30 -0.58
CA ILE A 155 -0.88 7.90 -1.59
C ILE A 155 -0.73 9.36 -1.22
N TRP A 156 0.41 9.73 -0.62
CA TRP A 156 0.58 11.05 0.01
C TRP A 156 1.98 11.58 -0.24
N GLU A 157 2.14 12.90 -0.41
CA GLU A 157 3.47 13.53 -0.58
C GLU A 157 4.33 12.87 -1.67
N ASN A 158 3.73 12.55 -2.82
CA ASN A 158 4.50 12.11 -3.99
C ASN A 158 4.49 13.23 -5.04
N ASP A 159 5.63 13.47 -5.68
CA ASP A 159 5.74 14.35 -6.84
C ASP A 159 5.57 13.50 -8.11
N SER A 160 4.34 13.02 -8.33
CA SER A 160 3.98 12.11 -9.41
C SER A 160 2.49 12.19 -9.71
N GLU A 161 2.10 11.98 -10.97
CA GLU A 161 0.68 11.78 -11.31
C GLU A 161 0.18 10.44 -10.75
N LEU A 162 -1.13 10.28 -10.52
CA LEU A 162 -1.62 9.04 -9.91
C LEU A 162 -1.42 7.83 -10.83
N ILE A 163 -1.94 7.89 -12.06
CA ILE A 163 -2.02 6.69 -12.90
C ILE A 163 -2.07 6.97 -14.40
N ASN A 164 -1.28 6.22 -15.17
CA ASN A 164 -1.43 6.11 -16.62
C ASN A 164 -1.99 4.74 -17.03
N VAL A 165 -3.01 4.70 -17.89
CA VAL A 165 -3.58 3.46 -18.42
C VAL A 165 -3.53 3.48 -19.94
N ASP A 166 -2.60 2.72 -20.51
CA ASP A 166 -2.38 2.62 -21.94
C ASP A 166 -2.36 1.15 -22.40
N GLY A 167 -3.15 0.83 -23.43
CA GLY A 167 -3.24 -0.50 -24.01
C GLY A 167 -4.64 -0.83 -24.53
N SER A 168 -5.12 -2.03 -24.24
CA SER A 168 -6.49 -2.43 -24.56
C SER A 168 -7.05 -3.39 -23.51
N PHE A 169 -8.28 -3.13 -23.08
CA PHE A 169 -9.07 -3.93 -22.14
C PHE A 169 -8.51 -4.02 -20.71
N ASN A 170 -7.72 -3.03 -20.29
CA ASN A 170 -7.24 -2.94 -18.92
C ASN A 170 -8.35 -2.44 -17.97
N HIS A 171 -8.29 -2.89 -16.72
CA HIS A 171 -9.24 -2.53 -15.67
C HIS A 171 -8.50 -2.00 -14.45
N VAL A 172 -8.94 -0.84 -13.97
CA VAL A 172 -8.44 -0.25 -12.73
C VAL A 172 -9.61 0.09 -11.84
N GLU A 173 -9.54 -0.31 -10.58
CA GLU A 173 -10.50 0.04 -9.53
C GLU A 173 -9.76 0.66 -8.33
N ILE A 174 -10.22 1.85 -7.92
CA ILE A 174 -9.62 2.61 -6.82
C ILE A 174 -10.75 3.03 -5.88
N GLU A 175 -10.75 2.54 -4.64
CA GLU A 175 -11.76 2.86 -3.64
C GLU A 175 -11.24 2.79 -2.20
N TYR A 176 -11.85 3.55 -1.29
CA TYR A 176 -11.48 3.60 0.13
C TYR A 176 -9.98 3.89 0.41
N ASN A 177 -9.39 4.79 -0.38
CA ASN A 177 -8.00 5.24 -0.20
C ASN A 177 -7.91 6.67 0.34
N ASN A 178 -6.72 7.12 0.70
CA ASN A 178 -6.41 8.54 0.87
C ASN A 178 -5.37 8.98 -0.17
N ILE A 179 -5.72 9.93 -1.03
CA ILE A 179 -4.92 10.26 -2.23
C ILE A 179 -4.74 11.78 -2.33
N ASP A 180 -3.49 12.23 -2.17
CA ASP A 180 -3.03 13.61 -2.39
C ASP A 180 -2.09 13.71 -3.59
N THR A 181 -2.62 13.31 -4.73
CA THR A 181 -2.00 13.61 -6.02
C THR A 181 -3.10 14.00 -6.99
N SER A 182 -2.76 14.84 -7.96
CA SER A 182 -3.66 15.16 -9.05
C SER A 182 -3.94 13.91 -9.88
N LEU A 183 -5.22 13.60 -10.06
CA LEU A 183 -5.64 12.63 -11.07
C LEU A 183 -5.33 13.21 -12.45
N ALA A 184 -4.26 12.72 -13.07
CA ALA A 184 -4.06 12.79 -14.49
C ALA A 184 -4.07 11.36 -14.99
N SER A 185 -5.22 10.92 -15.49
CA SER A 185 -5.36 9.65 -16.16
C SER A 185 -5.45 9.89 -17.66
N TYR A 186 -4.49 9.35 -18.40
CA TYR A 186 -4.68 9.10 -19.82
C TYR A 186 -5.37 7.74 -19.94
N LEU A 187 -6.58 7.71 -20.50
CA LEU A 187 -7.31 6.49 -20.83
C LEU A 187 -7.44 6.39 -22.35
N VAL A 188 -7.14 5.22 -22.90
CA VAL A 188 -7.32 4.93 -24.33
C VAL A 188 -8.50 3.98 -24.54
N ASP A 189 -9.41 4.35 -25.44
CA ASP A 189 -10.44 3.54 -26.13
C ASP A 189 -11.21 2.49 -25.29
N THR A 190 -10.60 1.33 -25.01
CA THR A 190 -11.23 0.13 -24.42
C THR A 190 -10.90 -0.11 -22.94
N ASP A 191 -10.05 0.73 -22.34
CA ASP A 191 -9.65 0.62 -20.94
C ASP A 191 -10.69 1.22 -19.99
N THR A 192 -10.69 0.76 -18.74
CA THR A 192 -11.62 1.23 -17.71
C THR A 192 -10.88 1.67 -16.44
N LEU A 193 -11.27 2.84 -15.93
CA LEU A 193 -10.91 3.33 -14.60
C LEU A 193 -12.20 3.56 -13.81
N VAL A 194 -12.40 2.77 -12.78
CA VAL A 194 -13.49 2.91 -11.83
C VAL A 194 -12.97 3.66 -10.62
N TRP A 195 -13.43 4.90 -10.47
CA TRP A 195 -13.25 5.66 -9.24
C TRP A 195 -14.40 5.32 -8.29
N GLY A 196 -14.16 4.37 -7.40
CA GLY A 196 -15.14 3.91 -6.43
C GLY A 196 -15.34 4.88 -5.26
N PRO A 197 -16.19 4.50 -4.29
CA PRO A 197 -16.49 5.32 -3.12
C PRO A 197 -15.31 5.39 -2.14
N GLY A 198 -15.45 6.22 -1.11
CA GLY A 198 -14.56 6.18 0.06
C GLY A 198 -13.15 6.73 -0.16
N ASN A 199 -12.78 7.16 -1.37
CA ASN A 199 -11.52 7.87 -1.60
C ASN A 199 -11.56 9.26 -0.95
N LEU A 200 -10.59 9.53 -0.08
CA LEU A 200 -10.39 10.76 0.67
C LEU A 200 -9.20 11.54 0.10
N ASN A 201 -9.17 12.84 0.41
CA ASN A 201 -7.99 13.68 0.29
C ASN A 201 -7.94 14.55 1.54
N VAL A 202 -7.32 14.02 2.59
CA VAL A 202 -7.14 14.66 3.89
C VAL A 202 -5.74 14.33 4.40
N ASP A 203 -5.16 15.22 5.21
CA ASP A 203 -3.91 14.95 5.90
C ASP A 203 -3.99 13.60 6.65
N PRO A 204 -3.11 12.62 6.37
CA PRO A 204 -3.10 11.33 7.06
C PRO A 204 -2.91 11.46 8.57
N MET A 205 -2.33 12.57 9.03
CA MET A 205 -1.99 12.81 10.44
C MET A 205 -1.05 11.72 10.97
N PHE A 206 0.04 11.44 10.24
CA PHE A 206 1.09 10.52 10.70
C PHE A 206 1.88 11.10 11.88
N VAL A 207 2.44 10.22 12.72
CA VAL A 207 3.18 10.64 13.92
C VAL A 207 4.49 11.37 13.59
N ASP A 208 5.32 10.81 12.70
CA ASP A 208 6.63 11.40 12.32
C ASP A 208 7.11 10.83 10.98
N THR A 209 6.69 11.43 9.87
CA THR A 209 7.07 10.99 8.50
C THR A 209 8.57 11.07 8.26
N ALA A 210 9.24 12.10 8.79
CA ALA A 210 10.69 12.28 8.65
C ALA A 210 11.53 11.18 9.31
N LYS A 211 10.93 10.36 10.19
CA LYS A 211 11.56 9.15 10.77
C LYS A 211 10.93 7.84 10.30
N GLY A 212 10.09 7.88 9.26
CA GLY A 212 9.35 6.72 8.77
C GLY A 212 8.30 6.18 9.75
N ASN A 213 7.85 6.99 10.71
CA ASN A 213 6.80 6.59 11.65
C ASN A 213 5.42 6.99 11.10
N TYR A 214 4.87 6.10 10.30
CA TYR A 214 3.57 6.26 9.65
C TYR A 214 2.39 5.74 10.47
N HIS A 215 2.53 5.61 11.80
CA HIS A 215 1.36 5.37 12.65
C HIS A 215 0.43 6.59 12.59
N LEU A 216 -0.88 6.34 12.62
CA LEU A 216 -1.89 7.39 12.66
C LEU A 216 -1.96 8.03 14.06
N LEU A 217 -2.10 9.36 14.09
CA LEU A 217 -2.53 10.06 15.31
C LEU A 217 -4.00 9.78 15.59
N ALA A 218 -4.40 9.80 16.85
CA ALA A 218 -5.79 9.55 17.29
C ALA A 218 -6.83 10.52 16.68
N SER A 219 -6.39 11.65 16.14
CA SER A 219 -7.23 12.63 15.44
C SER A 219 -7.34 12.38 13.93
N SER A 220 -6.69 11.36 13.39
CA SER A 220 -6.71 11.05 11.96
C SER A 220 -8.12 10.67 11.51
N GLN A 221 -8.51 11.20 10.35
CA GLN A 221 -9.75 10.82 9.68
C GLN A 221 -9.64 9.48 8.94
N LEU A 222 -8.44 8.88 8.91
CA LEU A 222 -8.19 7.59 8.25
C LEU A 222 -8.54 6.39 9.15
N ILE A 223 -8.77 6.65 10.44
CA ILE A 223 -9.21 5.64 11.41
C ILE A 223 -10.64 5.20 11.09
N ASN A 224 -10.88 3.90 10.98
CA ASN A 224 -12.14 3.25 10.60
C ASN A 224 -12.72 3.70 9.25
N ALA A 225 -11.88 4.19 8.35
CA ALA A 225 -12.29 4.80 7.07
C ALA A 225 -12.17 3.86 5.85
N GLY A 226 -11.50 2.71 5.99
CA GLY A 226 -11.21 1.74 4.91
C GLY A 226 -12.45 1.01 4.37
N HIS A 227 -12.30 0.02 3.51
CA HIS A 227 -13.41 -0.70 2.90
C HIS A 227 -14.34 -1.31 3.98
N PRO A 228 -15.69 -1.17 3.89
CA PRO A 228 -16.63 -1.63 4.92
C PRO A 228 -16.56 -3.13 5.25
N ASP A 229 -16.12 -3.94 4.28
CA ASP A 229 -15.94 -5.39 4.45
C ASP A 229 -14.54 -5.78 4.96
N SER A 230 -13.65 -4.80 5.21
CA SER A 230 -12.33 -5.00 5.80
C SER A 230 -12.34 -4.61 7.28
N THR A 231 -11.61 -5.38 8.10
CA THR A 231 -11.54 -5.16 9.56
C THR A 231 -10.10 -5.21 10.04
N ASP A 232 -9.80 -4.39 11.05
CA ASP A 232 -8.54 -4.46 11.79
C ASP A 232 -8.60 -5.52 12.89
N SER A 233 -7.47 -5.77 13.55
CA SER A 233 -7.34 -6.83 14.56
C SER A 233 -8.15 -6.62 15.85
N ASP A 234 -8.72 -5.43 16.05
CA ASP A 234 -9.65 -5.10 17.14
C ASP A 234 -11.13 -5.19 16.70
N ASP A 235 -11.40 -5.82 15.54
CA ASP A 235 -12.71 -5.99 14.90
C ASP A 235 -13.38 -4.68 14.47
N SER A 236 -12.67 -3.54 14.53
CA SER A 236 -13.16 -2.29 13.97
C SER A 236 -13.08 -2.34 12.44
N ARG A 237 -13.78 -1.42 11.76
CA ARG A 237 -13.61 -1.25 10.31
C ARG A 237 -12.15 -0.91 10.05
N ALA A 238 -11.56 -1.46 8.99
CA ALA A 238 -10.15 -1.23 8.72
C ALA A 238 -9.82 0.26 8.61
N ASP A 239 -8.66 0.64 9.14
CA ASP A 239 -8.04 1.93 8.89
C ASP A 239 -7.46 1.99 7.46
N ILE A 240 -7.32 3.20 6.93
CA ILE A 240 -6.59 3.44 5.67
C ILE A 240 -5.11 3.63 6.01
N GLY A 241 -4.24 2.77 5.45
CA GLY A 241 -2.79 2.78 5.64
C GLY A 241 -2.25 1.45 6.17
N THR A 242 -0.93 1.40 6.44
CA THR A 242 -0.22 0.17 6.84
C THR A 242 -0.29 -0.13 8.33
N TYR A 243 -0.36 0.90 9.18
CA TYR A 243 -0.33 0.76 10.64
C TYR A 243 -1.67 1.20 11.24
N PRO A 244 -2.58 0.25 11.53
CA PRO A 244 -3.89 0.59 12.08
C PRO A 244 -3.77 1.13 13.50
N TYR A 245 -4.61 2.11 13.82
CA TYR A 245 -4.86 2.61 15.15
C TYR A 245 -5.80 1.67 15.89
N LEU A 246 -5.22 0.69 16.58
CA LEU A 246 -5.99 -0.30 17.32
C LEU A 246 -6.55 0.28 18.63
N ASN A 247 -7.85 0.12 18.82
CA ASN A 247 -8.53 0.51 20.05
C ASN A 247 -8.19 -0.50 21.15
N SER A 248 -7.18 -0.20 21.95
CA SER A 248 -6.89 -0.94 23.17
C SER A 248 -7.68 -0.36 24.35
N TYR A 249 -8.92 -0.82 24.53
CA TYR A 249 -9.65 -0.53 25.76
C TYR A 249 -9.29 -1.53 26.86
N SER A 250 -8.68 -1.05 27.93
CA SER A 250 -8.43 -1.83 29.15
C SER A 250 -9.17 -1.19 30.32
N GLY A 251 -10.27 -1.80 30.74
CA GLY A 251 -11.05 -1.36 31.90
C GLY A 251 -12.53 -1.75 31.81
N PRO A 252 -13.34 -1.44 32.84
CA PRO A 252 -14.79 -1.54 32.75
C PRO A 252 -15.34 -0.41 31.88
N THR A 253 -16.39 -0.62 31.07
CA THR A 253 -17.08 0.48 30.38
C THR A 253 -17.67 1.46 31.39
N TRP A 254 -17.26 2.73 31.35
CA TRP A 254 -17.81 3.78 32.20
C TRP A 254 -18.93 4.54 31.46
N TYR A 255 -20.11 4.61 32.06
CA TYR A 255 -21.27 5.32 31.52
C TYR A 255 -21.31 6.75 32.06
N VAL A 256 -21.58 7.71 31.16
CA VAL A 256 -21.76 9.13 31.48
C VAL A 256 -23.11 9.58 30.94
N GLU A 257 -23.92 10.24 31.78
CA GLU A 257 -25.20 10.83 31.35
C GLU A 257 -25.45 12.17 32.05
N THR A 258 -26.30 13.00 31.46
CA THR A 258 -26.56 14.36 31.99
C THR A 258 -27.21 14.37 33.38
N GLU A 259 -27.89 13.29 33.76
CA GLU A 259 -28.51 13.10 35.08
C GLU A 259 -27.65 12.25 36.04
N GLY A 260 -26.43 11.87 35.63
CA GLY A 260 -25.50 11.10 36.45
C GLY A 260 -24.93 11.91 37.62
N ASN A 261 -24.05 11.29 38.41
CA ASN A 261 -23.48 11.93 39.60
C ASN A 261 -21.97 11.72 39.70
N ASP A 262 -21.19 12.81 39.68
CA ASP A 262 -19.72 12.74 39.76
C ASP A 262 -19.17 12.40 41.15
N SER A 263 -19.98 12.50 42.20
CA SER A 263 -19.58 12.19 43.57
C SER A 263 -19.99 10.80 44.03
N THR A 264 -21.11 10.28 43.52
CA THR A 264 -21.68 8.98 43.95
C THR A 264 -21.88 7.99 42.82
N GLY A 265 -21.79 8.42 41.57
CA GLY A 265 -21.80 7.53 40.42
C GLY A 265 -20.61 6.60 40.46
N THR A 266 -20.82 5.38 40.00
CA THR A 266 -19.76 4.36 39.88
C THR A 266 -19.40 4.12 38.41
N GLY A 267 -19.95 4.93 37.51
CA GLY A 267 -19.95 4.78 36.06
C GLY A 267 -20.43 3.41 35.56
N ALA A 268 -21.17 2.64 36.36
CA ALA A 268 -21.97 1.53 35.87
C ALA A 268 -23.20 2.08 35.11
N SER A 269 -23.81 1.28 34.24
CA SER A 269 -24.97 1.71 33.45
C SER A 269 -26.18 2.13 34.30
N ASP A 270 -26.29 1.61 35.52
CA ASP A 270 -27.32 1.94 36.51
C ASP A 270 -26.89 3.01 37.53
N SER A 271 -25.64 3.46 37.45
CA SER A 271 -25.07 4.50 38.30
C SER A 271 -23.98 5.30 37.56
N PRO A 272 -24.33 6.02 36.48
CA PRO A 272 -23.37 6.72 35.63
C PRO A 272 -22.74 7.95 36.31
N PHE A 273 -21.57 8.36 35.81
CA PHE A 273 -20.99 9.65 36.13
C PHE A 273 -21.80 10.78 35.47
N GLY A 274 -21.75 11.98 36.05
CA GLY A 274 -22.39 13.18 35.51
C GLY A 274 -21.55 13.91 34.46
N SER A 275 -20.24 13.61 34.39
CA SER A 275 -19.31 14.21 33.44
C SER A 275 -18.26 13.22 32.93
N ILE A 276 -17.73 13.52 31.74
CA ILE A 276 -16.61 12.78 31.13
C ILE A 276 -15.34 12.89 31.99
N GLN A 277 -15.12 14.02 32.65
CA GLN A 277 -13.95 14.24 33.51
C GLN A 277 -13.87 13.27 34.69
N SER A 278 -15.01 12.72 35.13
CA SER A 278 -15.05 11.71 36.19
C SER A 278 -14.85 10.29 35.68
N ALA A 279 -14.89 10.09 34.36
CA ALA A 279 -14.78 8.80 33.68
C ALA A 279 -13.39 8.53 33.07
N VAL A 280 -12.42 9.44 33.27
CA VAL A 280 -11.05 9.37 32.73
C VAL A 280 -9.98 9.45 33.81
#